data_AF-W0ZC71-F1
#
_entry.id   AF-W0ZC71-F1
#
_cell.length_a   1.000
_cell.length_b   1.000
_cell.length_c   1.000
_cell.angle_alpha   90.00
_cell.angle_beta   90.00
_cell.angle_gamma   90.00
#
_symmetry.space_group_name_H-M   'P 1'
#
loop_
_entity.id
_entity.type
_entity.pdbx_description
1 polymer ?
#
loop_
_entity_poly.entity_id
_entity_poly.type
_entity_poly.pdbx_seq_one_letter_code
_entity_poly.pdbx_strand_id
1 'polypeptide(L)'
;MRQGDTHLIGTPADGVIARRQIARVLLDSLTNPRADRRTLELVAERGPEQADLGPVFGALVPDATGSLDGAKDTDNLPASEEPQRVVDDLNAVRGDA
;
A
#
# COMPACT_ATOMS: atom_id res chain seq x y z
N MET A 1 -8.10 -0.97 7.29
CA MET A 1 -6.82 -0.90 6.55
C MET A 1 -5.70 -1.10 7.53
N ARG A 2 -4.61 -1.74 7.10
CA ARG A 2 -3.44 -2.06 7.92
C ARG A 2 -2.15 -1.66 7.20
N GLN A 3 -1.02 -1.79 7.88
CA GLN A 3 0.35 -1.64 7.35
C GLN A 3 1.29 -2.58 8.08
N GLY A 4 2.20 -3.20 7.33
CA GLY A 4 3.21 -4.11 7.85
C GLY A 4 2.59 -5.41 8.33
N ASP A 5 1.58 -5.92 7.62
CA ASP A 5 0.89 -7.15 8.03
C ASP A 5 1.86 -8.33 8.03
N THR A 6 2.07 -8.88 9.22
CA THR A 6 2.85 -10.10 9.43
C THR A 6 1.98 -11.35 9.28
N HIS A 7 0.66 -11.17 9.13
CA HIS A 7 -0.32 -12.22 8.96
C HIS A 7 -0.40 -12.68 7.50
N LEU A 8 0.70 -13.27 7.01
CA LEU A 8 0.85 -13.84 5.66
C LEU A 8 0.12 -15.17 5.49
N ILE A 9 -1.13 -15.24 5.94
CA ILE A 9 -1.93 -16.46 5.83
C ILE A 9 -2.64 -16.39 4.47
N GLY A 10 -2.12 -17.10 3.46
CA GLY A 10 -2.70 -17.15 2.11
C GLY A 10 -3.98 -17.99 2.02
N THR A 11 -4.87 -17.91 3.01
CA THR A 11 -6.06 -18.77 3.07
C THR A 11 -7.27 -18.09 2.43
N PRO A 12 -8.28 -18.85 1.97
CA PRO A 12 -9.51 -18.28 1.43
C PRO A 12 -10.29 -17.40 2.43
N ALA A 13 -10.00 -17.49 3.74
CA ALA A 13 -10.61 -16.64 4.75
C ALA A 13 -10.32 -15.14 4.53
N ASP A 14 -9.20 -14.83 3.89
CA ASP A 14 -8.74 -13.47 3.58
C ASP A 14 -9.30 -12.95 2.24
N GLY A 15 -9.91 -13.83 1.44
CA GLY A 15 -10.43 -13.55 0.09
C GLY A 15 -11.85 -13.02 0.01
N VAL A 16 -12.41 -12.47 1.09
CA VAL A 16 -13.85 -12.11 1.18
C VAL A 16 -14.17 -10.68 0.71
N ILE A 17 -13.21 -9.97 0.09
CA ILE A 17 -13.41 -8.62 -0.42
C ILE A 17 -13.94 -8.67 -1.86
N ALA A 18 -15.13 -8.09 -2.08
CA ALA A 18 -15.73 -8.08 -3.41
C ALA A 18 -14.95 -7.16 -4.37
N ARG A 19 -14.93 -7.50 -5.67
CA ARG A 19 -14.28 -6.67 -6.72
C ARG A 19 -14.74 -5.21 -6.72
N ARG A 20 -16.04 -4.97 -6.44
CA ARG A 20 -16.59 -3.61 -6.31
C ARG A 20 -15.95 -2.84 -5.16
N GLN A 21 -15.67 -3.50 -4.03
CA GLN A 21 -15.04 -2.88 -2.87
C GLN A 21 -13.56 -2.58 -3.16
N ILE A 22 -12.85 -3.48 -3.84
CA ILE A 22 -11.47 -3.23 -4.32
C ILE A 22 -11.44 -2.00 -5.23
N ALA A 23 -12.33 -1.95 -6.23
CA ALA A 23 -12.41 -0.82 -7.17
C ALA A 23 -12.70 0.51 -6.45
N ARG A 24 -13.59 0.50 -5.45
CA ARG A 24 -13.89 1.67 -4.61
C ARG A 24 -12.65 2.13 -3.84
N VAL A 25 -11.92 1.22 -3.21
CA VAL A 25 -10.69 1.56 -2.46
C VAL A 25 -9.63 2.14 -3.38
N LEU A 26 -9.42 1.56 -4.57
CA LEU A 26 -8.45 2.08 -5.56
C LEU A 26 -8.82 3.48 -6.06
N LEU A 27 -10.10 3.73 -6.33
CA LEU A 27 -10.54 5.05 -6.75
C LEU A 27 -10.36 6.07 -5.61
N ASP A 28 -10.85 5.74 -4.41
CA ASP A 28 -10.76 6.62 -3.26
C ASP A 28 -9.29 6.88 -2.87
N SER A 29 -8.38 5.91 -3.00
CA SER A 29 -6.95 6.11 -2.71
C SER A 29 -6.27 7.09 -3.67
N LEU A 30 -6.78 7.21 -4.91
CA LEU A 30 -6.26 8.16 -5.89
C LEU A 30 -6.86 9.57 -5.72
N THR A 31 -8.10 9.66 -5.23
CA THR A 31 -8.83 10.94 -5.17
C THR A 31 -8.93 11.55 -3.77
N ASN A 32 -8.62 10.81 -2.71
CA ASN A 32 -8.70 11.29 -1.34
C ASN A 32 -7.33 11.79 -0.85
N PRO A 33 -7.17 13.07 -0.47
CA PRO A 33 -5.89 13.60 -0.03
C PRO A 33 -5.36 12.94 1.27
N ARG A 34 -6.22 12.26 2.04
CA ARG A 34 -5.78 11.50 3.23
C ARG A 34 -5.02 10.22 2.88
N ALA A 35 -5.11 9.76 1.63
CA ALA A 35 -4.40 8.59 1.12
C ALA A 35 -3.05 8.92 0.46
N ASP A 36 -2.73 10.20 0.25
CA ASP A 36 -1.49 10.65 -0.39
C ASP A 36 -0.25 10.01 0.25
N ARG A 37 0.64 9.30 -0.46
CA ARG A 37 1.82 8.62 0.13
C ARG A 37 1.53 7.65 1.28
N ARG A 38 0.44 6.88 1.20
CA ARG A 38 0.14 5.83 2.18
C ARG A 38 0.08 4.48 1.45
N THR A 39 1.04 3.62 1.74
CA THR A 39 0.89 2.18 1.46
C THR A 39 -0.09 1.57 2.45
N LEU A 40 -0.95 0.66 1.98
CA LEU A 40 -2.00 0.04 2.79
C LEU A 40 -2.23 -1.41 2.42
N GLU A 41 -2.56 -2.23 3.43
CA GLU A 41 -3.21 -3.52 3.20
C GLU A 41 -4.73 -3.37 3.34
N LEU A 42 -5.44 -3.91 2.34
CA LEU A 42 -6.89 -4.00 2.35
C LEU A 42 -7.31 -5.33 2.96
N VAL A 43 -7.95 -5.25 4.13
CA VAL A 43 -8.45 -6.41 4.87
C VAL A 43 -9.96 -6.33 5.04
N ALA A 44 -10.62 -7.48 5.11
CA ALA A 44 -12.02 -7.58 5.49
C ALA A 44 -12.13 -7.93 6.98
N GLU A 45 -12.93 -7.15 7.70
CA GLU A 45 -13.30 -7.44 9.08
C GLU A 45 -14.82 -7.48 9.20
N ARG A 46 -15.33 -8.21 10.20
CA ARG A 46 -16.78 -8.29 10.43
C ARG A 46 -17.29 -6.93 10.86
N GLY A 47 -18.23 -6.37 10.10
CA GLY A 47 -18.87 -5.10 10.42
C GLY A 47 -19.55 -4.47 9.21
N PRO A 48 -20.20 -3.32 9.38
CA PRO A 48 -20.73 -2.55 8.27
C PRO A 48 -19.59 -1.99 7.39
N GLU A 49 -19.85 -1.88 6.08
CA GLU A 49 -18.96 -1.18 5.15
C GLU A 49 -18.85 0.30 5.55
N GLN A 50 -17.65 0.87 5.53
CA GLN A 50 -17.44 2.29 5.82
C GLN A 50 -18.01 3.15 4.69
N ALA A 51 -18.80 4.17 5.05
CA ALA A 51 -19.34 5.13 4.09
C ALA A 51 -18.28 6.13 3.58
N ASP A 52 -17.26 6.40 4.39
CA ASP A 52 -16.10 7.25 4.06
C ASP A 52 -14.81 6.52 4.40
N LEU A 53 -13.88 6.45 3.45
CA LEU A 53 -12.56 5.83 3.64
C LEU A 53 -11.51 6.81 4.17
N GLY A 54 -11.77 8.12 4.16
CA GLY A 54 -10.85 9.15 4.64
C GLY A 54 -10.28 8.90 6.04
N PRO A 55 -11.09 8.58 7.06
CA PRO A 55 -10.60 8.28 8.39
C PRO A 55 -9.67 7.07 8.45
N VAL A 56 -9.95 6.00 7.70
CA VAL A 56 -9.12 4.79 7.69
C VAL A 56 -7.82 4.98 6.91
N PHE A 57 -7.80 5.82 5.86
CA PHE A 57 -6.55 6.26 5.24
C PHE A 57 -5.72 7.15 6.18
N GLY A 58 -6.37 8.12 6.83
CA GLY A 58 -5.69 9.08 7.70
C GLY A 58 -5.09 8.47 8.96
N ALA A 59 -5.49 7.26 9.33
CA ALA A 59 -4.90 6.50 10.43
C ALA A 59 -3.59 5.78 10.05
N LEU A 60 -3.27 5.70 8.75
CA LEU A 60 -2.04 5.07 8.25
C LEU A 60 -0.85 6.02 8.40
N VAL A 61 0.33 5.44 8.57
CA VAL A 61 1.59 6.18 8.59
C VAL A 61 1.95 6.57 7.16
N PRO A 62 2.29 7.83 6.89
CA PRO A 62 2.79 8.25 5.58
C PRO A 62 4.12 7.57 5.25
N ASP A 63 4.28 7.12 4.01
CA ASP A 63 5.56 6.69 3.47
C ASP A 63 6.53 7.88 3.48
N ALA A 64 7.81 7.65 3.75
CA ALA A 64 8.78 8.74 3.79
C ALA A 64 8.92 9.39 2.40
N THR A 65 9.07 10.72 2.35
CA THR A 65 9.21 11.45 1.07
C THR A 65 10.43 10.93 0.30
N GLY A 66 10.21 10.47 -0.94
CA GLY A 66 11.26 9.92 -1.80
C GLY A 66 11.63 8.45 -1.52
N SER A 67 11.03 7.83 -0.50
CA SER A 67 11.17 6.39 -0.22
C SER A 67 10.61 5.55 -1.36
N LEU A 68 11.24 4.41 -1.65
CA LEU A 68 10.64 3.36 -2.49
C LEU A 68 9.72 2.47 -1.65
N ASP A 69 10.10 2.25 -0.40
CA ASP A 69 9.43 1.33 0.50
C ASP A 69 8.28 2.01 1.24
N GLY A 70 7.20 1.25 1.46
CA GLY A 70 6.05 1.67 2.22
C GLY A 70 6.35 1.75 3.72
N ALA A 71 5.59 2.58 4.43
CA ALA A 71 5.72 2.67 5.88
C ALA A 71 5.41 1.32 6.55
N LYS A 72 6.36 0.85 7.37
CA LYS A 72 6.34 -0.43 8.10
C LYS A 72 6.52 -1.68 7.24
N ASP A 73 6.91 -1.52 5.98
CA ASP A 73 7.38 -2.66 5.19
C ASP A 73 8.62 -3.28 5.86
N THR A 74 8.75 -4.59 5.72
CA THR A 74 9.95 -5.29 6.21
C THR A 74 11.13 -4.95 5.31
N ASP A 75 12.25 -4.58 5.89
CA ASP A 75 13.51 -4.34 5.16
C ASP A 75 14.13 -5.69 4.74
N ASN A 76 13.63 -6.25 3.64
CA ASN A 76 14.04 -7.56 3.11
C ASN A 76 14.32 -7.57 1.60
N LEU A 77 14.20 -6.42 0.93
CA LEU A 77 14.47 -6.24 -0.50
C LEU A 77 15.27 -4.95 -0.72
N PRO A 78 16.53 -4.88 -0.27
CA PRO A 78 17.34 -3.68 -0.42
C PRO A 78 17.61 -3.38 -1.89
N ALA A 79 17.40 -2.14 -2.32
CA ALA A 79 17.57 -1.72 -3.72
C ALA A 79 18.99 -1.98 -4.28
N SER A 80 20.02 -2.03 -3.42
CA SER A 80 21.39 -2.36 -3.82
C SER A 80 21.60 -3.82 -4.23
N GLU A 81 20.69 -4.71 -3.86
CA GLU A 81 20.73 -6.14 -4.21
C GLU A 81 19.84 -6.46 -5.42
N GLU A 82 19.09 -5.48 -5.92
CA GLU A 82 18.31 -5.62 -7.15
C GLU A 82 19.23 -5.78 -8.38
N PRO A 83 18.81 -6.51 -9.42
CA PRO A 83 19.57 -6.60 -10.66
C PRO A 83 19.86 -5.21 -11.25
N GLN A 84 21.05 -5.00 -11.82
CA GLN A 84 21.48 -3.70 -12.35
C GLN A 84 20.43 -3.01 -13.24
N ARG A 85 19.73 -3.77 -14.09
CA ARG A 85 18.64 -3.24 -14.94
C ARG A 85 17.54 -2.51 -14.14
N VAL A 86 17.18 -3.03 -12.96
CA VAL A 86 16.14 -2.46 -12.09
C VAL A 86 16.66 -1.18 -11.45
N VAL A 87 17.92 -1.17 -11.01
CA VAL A 87 18.57 0.02 -10.46
C VAL A 87 18.63 1.14 -11.51
N ASP A 88 19.02 0.80 -12.75
CA ASP A 88 19.07 1.74 -13.87
C ASP A 88 17.68 2.31 -14.19
N ASP A 89 16.65 1.46 -14.26
CA ASP A 89 15.26 1.88 -14.48
C ASP A 89 14.75 2.82 -13.37
N LEU A 90 15.07 2.53 -12.10
CA LEU A 90 14.72 3.38 -10.97
C LEU A 90 15.39 4.76 -11.05
N ASN A 91 16.68 4.81 -11.36
CA ASN A 91 17.42 6.07 -11.52
C ASN A 91 16.85 6.92 -12.67
N ALA A 92 16.45 6.28 -13.78
CA ALA A 92 15.82 6.95 -14.91
C ALA A 92 14.48 7.60 -14.53
N VAL A 93 13.64 6.92 -13.73
CA VAL A 93 12.35 7.47 -13.28
C VAL A 93 12.53 8.60 -12.26
N ARG A 94 13.56 8.52 -11.41
CA ARG A 94 13.87 9.57 -10.42
C ARG A 94 14.48 10.83 -11.03
N GLY A 95 15.00 10.75 -12.27
CA GLY A 95 15.71 11.84 -12.91
C GLY A 95 17.15 12.00 -12.42
N ASP A 96 17.72 10.94 -11.85
CA ASP A 96 19.09 10.87 -11.35
C ASP A 96 20.10 10.39 -12.42
N ALA A 97 19.69 10.39 -13.69
CA ALA A 97 20.46 9.87 -14.83
C ALA A 97 21.52 10.86 -15.36
#